data_AF-G0MZD4-F1
#
_entry.id   AF-G0MZD4-F1
#
_cell.length_a   1.000
_cell.length_b   1.000
_cell.length_c   1.000
_cell.angle_alpha   90.00
_cell.angle_beta   90.00
_cell.angle_gamma   90.00
#
_symmetry.space_group_name_H-M   'P 1'
#
loop_
_entity.id
_entity.type
_entity.pdbx_description
1 polymer ?
#
loop_
_entity_poly.entity_id
_entity_poly.type
_entity_poly.pdbx_seq_one_letter_code
_entity_poly.pdbx_strand_id
1 'polypeptide(L)'
;MIARSIDLEEDVDPPIPSPDFMNEIRKEELIEAEGKREKKEEKKEEKKIEKKEKEEKKEDHKEHKKDMKKDWSKEDLQTKTVVEDKTETQRHTKPKTRSWSGMEVAMSFVNKHNDIQKLREEYNFLDSLACNKTTHAFDANKTRNREGSPKIYDENRVKLNRPGHDDVNYINASFINLKSFNHKVIVAQLPQFENESFVEDFWHMIYQEQITLVYLMVPDKALKSAATTLFKEEYGAYQYVGKMFINNRRADVTGDPKEYTIEVLPEGNSDSVMCQLNHHSTWEHLQQPPKTRPIIKMIHQFLTEKQVQNANVCVVSVFGCGRACSFIGALYAINQLNNGIEPNISEIMRDIKQQRPSATESFSQYAGIYAVVLDYISRKRGSKRDPINREINRFVDELIDISPANSPTKEKPLN
;
A
#
# COMPACT_ATOMS: atom_id res chain seq x y z
N MET A 1 38.27 -74.12 -11.85
CA MET A 1 38.42 -72.93 -11.00
C MET A 1 39.64 -72.19 -11.48
N ILE A 2 39.42 -70.99 -12.04
CA ILE A 2 40.42 -70.21 -12.79
C ILE A 2 41.13 -69.28 -11.81
N ALA A 3 42.44 -69.43 -11.67
CA ALA A 3 43.32 -68.43 -11.08
C ALA A 3 43.85 -67.54 -12.22
N ARG A 4 43.64 -66.23 -12.13
CA ARG A 4 44.20 -65.23 -13.05
C ARG A 4 45.21 -64.36 -12.30
N SER A 5 46.37 -64.22 -12.94
CA SER A 5 47.52 -63.41 -12.55
C SER A 5 47.21 -61.91 -12.55
N ILE A 6 47.96 -61.19 -11.72
CA ILE A 6 48.05 -59.73 -11.65
C ILE A 6 49.11 -59.28 -12.65
N ASP A 7 48.75 -58.41 -13.60
CA ASP A 7 49.70 -57.64 -14.42
C ASP A 7 49.75 -56.20 -13.89
N LEU A 8 50.97 -55.69 -13.77
CA LEU A 8 51.33 -54.31 -13.43
C LEU A 8 51.33 -53.48 -14.73
N GLU A 9 50.54 -52.41 -14.80
CA GLU A 9 50.69 -51.35 -15.83
C GLU A 9 51.52 -50.20 -15.24
N GLU A 10 52.50 -49.72 -16.02
CA GLU A 10 53.41 -48.61 -15.70
C GLU A 10 52.72 -47.24 -15.78
N ASP A 11 52.99 -46.35 -14.81
CA ASP A 11 52.59 -44.95 -14.83
C ASP A 11 53.36 -44.16 -15.91
N VAL A 12 52.63 -43.52 -16.84
CA VAL A 12 53.19 -42.61 -17.86
C VAL A 12 52.90 -41.16 -17.45
N ASP A 13 53.95 -40.35 -17.24
CA ASP A 13 53.81 -38.92 -16.96
C ASP A 13 53.17 -38.14 -18.14
N PRO A 14 52.33 -37.12 -17.86
CA PRO A 14 51.69 -36.33 -18.91
C PRO A 14 52.68 -35.44 -19.67
N PRO A 15 52.43 -35.16 -20.97
CA PRO A 15 53.36 -34.39 -21.78
C PRO A 15 53.41 -32.91 -21.37
N ILE A 16 54.63 -32.36 -21.29
CA ILE A 16 54.89 -30.94 -21.02
C ILE A 16 54.41 -30.11 -22.23
N PRO A 17 53.56 -29.08 -22.05
CA PRO A 17 53.06 -28.27 -23.15
C PRO A 17 54.20 -27.51 -23.86
N SER A 18 54.09 -27.37 -25.18
CA SER A 18 55.11 -26.72 -25.98
C SER A 18 55.23 -25.22 -25.65
N PRO A 19 56.41 -24.60 -25.81
CA PRO A 19 56.61 -23.18 -25.56
C PRO A 19 55.69 -22.27 -26.38
N ASP A 20 55.29 -22.72 -27.58
CA ASP A 20 54.37 -21.99 -28.46
C ASP A 20 52.94 -21.95 -27.89
N PHE A 21 52.46 -23.07 -27.33
CA PHE A 21 51.15 -23.13 -26.69
C PHE A 21 51.07 -22.24 -25.44
N MET A 22 52.15 -22.19 -24.65
CA MET A 22 52.23 -21.31 -23.47
C MET A 22 52.29 -19.82 -23.84
N ASN A 23 52.86 -19.48 -25.00
CA ASN A 23 52.85 -18.11 -25.50
C ASN A 23 51.48 -17.68 -26.03
N GLU A 24 50.71 -18.62 -26.58
CA GLU A 24 49.34 -18.37 -27.04
C GLU A 24 48.39 -18.11 -25.86
N ILE A 25 48.48 -18.92 -24.80
CA ILE A 25 47.74 -18.69 -23.54
C ILE A 25 48.07 -17.31 -22.95
N ARG A 26 49.35 -16.92 -22.89
CA ARG A 26 49.73 -15.59 -22.38
C ARG A 26 49.18 -14.44 -23.23
N LYS A 27 49.05 -14.62 -24.54
CA LYS A 27 48.43 -13.61 -25.42
C LYS A 27 46.93 -13.50 -25.15
N GLU A 28 46.24 -14.62 -24.97
CA GLU A 28 44.81 -14.62 -24.63
C GLU A 28 44.54 -13.99 -23.25
N GLU A 29 45.38 -14.29 -22.25
CA GLU A 29 45.28 -13.68 -20.91
C GLU A 29 45.51 -12.16 -20.94
N LEU A 30 46.42 -11.67 -21.80
CA LEU A 30 46.66 -10.24 -21.99
C LEU A 30 45.46 -9.54 -22.65
N ILE A 31 44.85 -10.15 -23.66
CA ILE A 31 43.64 -9.64 -24.32
C ILE A 31 42.46 -9.61 -23.32
N GLU A 32 42.31 -10.65 -22.49
CA GLU A 32 41.27 -10.68 -21.47
C GLU A 32 41.50 -9.61 -20.38
N ALA A 33 42.76 -9.35 -20.01
CA ALA A 33 43.12 -8.32 -19.05
C ALA A 33 42.87 -6.90 -19.59
N GLU A 34 43.12 -6.66 -20.88
CA GLU A 34 42.80 -5.39 -21.55
C GLU A 34 41.29 -5.17 -21.64
N GLY A 35 40.51 -6.18 -22.05
CA GLY A 35 39.04 -6.08 -22.09
C GLY A 35 38.42 -5.85 -20.70
N LYS A 36 39.02 -6.37 -19.62
CA LYS A 36 38.61 -6.08 -18.24
C LYS A 36 38.95 -4.65 -17.81
N ARG A 37 40.02 -4.05 -18.34
CA ARG A 37 40.39 -2.65 -18.07
C ARG A 37 39.45 -1.68 -18.78
N GLU A 38 39.15 -1.93 -20.06
CA GLU A 38 38.20 -1.10 -20.84
C GLU A 38 36.81 -1.08 -20.20
N LYS A 39 36.25 -2.25 -19.83
CA LYS A 39 34.96 -2.33 -19.10
C LYS A 39 34.96 -1.58 -17.77
N LYS A 40 36.12 -1.42 -17.13
CA LYS A 40 36.26 -0.69 -15.87
C LYS A 40 36.33 0.82 -16.09
N GLU A 41 36.84 1.25 -17.24
CA GLU A 41 36.83 2.66 -17.67
C GLU A 41 35.43 3.09 -18.11
N GLU A 42 34.73 2.28 -18.90
CA GLU A 42 33.32 2.55 -19.28
C GLU A 42 32.43 2.71 -18.04
N LYS A 43 32.53 1.80 -17.06
CA LYS A 43 31.79 1.91 -15.79
C LYS A 43 32.15 3.15 -14.96
N LYS A 44 33.37 3.67 -15.10
CA LYS A 44 33.77 4.93 -14.43
C LYS A 44 33.17 6.13 -15.15
N GLU A 45 33.04 6.07 -16.46
CA GLU A 45 32.48 7.13 -17.29
C GLU A 45 30.96 7.22 -17.14
N GLU A 46 30.25 6.08 -17.12
CA GLU A 46 28.82 6.02 -16.78
C GLU A 46 28.52 6.64 -15.41
N LYS A 47 29.33 6.32 -14.39
CA LYS A 47 29.18 6.91 -13.05
C LYS A 47 29.44 8.42 -13.01
N LYS A 48 30.28 8.94 -13.91
CA LYS A 48 30.49 10.39 -14.03
C LYS A 48 29.30 11.08 -14.68
N ILE A 49 28.71 10.46 -15.71
CA ILE A 49 27.50 10.96 -16.39
C ILE A 49 26.32 10.97 -15.41
N GLU A 50 26.10 9.87 -14.68
CA GLU A 50 25.01 9.76 -13.69
C GLU A 50 25.15 10.79 -12.55
N LYS A 51 26.39 11.16 -12.20
CA LYS A 51 26.65 12.19 -11.19
C LYS A 51 26.34 13.59 -11.71
N LYS A 52 26.66 13.89 -12.98
CA LYS A 52 26.32 15.15 -13.63
C LYS A 52 24.80 15.33 -13.77
N GLU A 53 24.07 14.29 -14.20
CA GLU A 53 22.60 14.35 -14.29
C GLU A 53 21.93 14.59 -12.93
N LYS A 54 22.49 14.04 -11.85
CA LYS A 54 22.01 14.28 -10.48
C LYS A 54 22.29 15.71 -10.00
N GLU A 55 23.33 16.37 -10.51
CA GLU A 55 23.63 17.77 -10.21
C GLU A 55 22.71 18.70 -11.02
N GLU A 56 22.49 18.44 -12.31
CA GLU A 56 21.54 19.20 -13.14
C GLU A 56 20.10 19.10 -12.61
N LYS A 57 19.62 17.89 -12.26
CA LYS A 57 18.29 17.72 -11.64
C LYS A 57 18.13 18.47 -10.31
N LYS A 58 19.22 18.68 -9.57
CA LYS A 58 19.19 19.48 -8.32
C LYS A 58 19.12 20.98 -8.60
N GLU A 59 19.74 21.45 -9.68
CA GLU A 59 19.66 22.84 -10.11
C GLU A 59 18.27 23.16 -10.67
N ASP A 60 17.72 22.30 -11.54
CA ASP A 60 16.34 22.41 -12.04
C ASP A 60 15.32 22.43 -10.91
N HIS A 61 15.47 21.55 -9.91
CA HIS A 61 14.57 21.52 -8.76
C HIS A 61 14.69 22.77 -7.87
N LYS A 62 15.83 23.48 -7.92
CA LYS A 62 16.07 24.72 -7.19
C LYS A 62 15.51 25.94 -7.95
N GLU A 63 15.56 25.93 -9.28
CA GLU A 63 14.90 26.93 -10.13
C GLU A 63 13.39 26.78 -10.12
N HIS A 64 12.85 25.57 -10.27
CA HIS A 64 11.41 25.30 -10.22
C HIS A 64 10.80 25.70 -8.86
N LYS A 65 11.57 25.58 -7.77
CA LYS A 65 11.16 26.04 -6.43
C LYS A 65 11.26 27.56 -6.25
N LYS A 66 12.08 28.24 -7.04
CA LYS A 66 12.16 29.71 -7.14
C LYS A 66 11.00 30.26 -7.98
N ASP A 67 10.62 29.57 -9.04
CA ASP A 67 9.51 29.96 -9.92
C ASP A 67 8.15 29.70 -9.28
N MET A 68 7.96 28.57 -8.58
CA MET A 68 6.76 28.36 -7.76
C MET A 68 6.59 29.44 -6.65
N LYS A 69 7.71 29.97 -6.13
CA LYS A 69 7.69 31.10 -5.19
C LYS A 69 7.31 32.42 -5.85
N LYS A 70 7.65 32.61 -7.13
CA LYS A 70 7.27 33.79 -7.91
C LYS A 70 5.81 33.70 -8.41
N ASP A 71 5.31 32.52 -8.74
CA ASP A 71 3.90 32.33 -9.14
C ASP A 71 2.94 32.51 -7.97
N TRP A 72 3.30 32.04 -6.77
CA TRP A 72 2.60 32.39 -5.52
C TRP A 72 2.57 33.91 -5.25
N SER A 73 3.48 34.68 -5.85
CA SER A 73 3.52 36.15 -5.70
C SER A 73 2.67 36.89 -6.75
N LYS A 74 2.25 36.21 -7.83
CA LYS A 74 1.49 36.81 -8.94
C LYS A 74 0.00 36.46 -8.91
N GLU A 75 -0.37 35.26 -8.45
CA GLU A 75 -1.79 34.88 -8.35
C GLU A 75 -2.55 35.62 -7.22
N ASP A 76 -1.84 36.11 -6.20
CA ASP A 76 -2.43 36.92 -5.11
C ASP A 76 -2.70 38.40 -5.48
N LEU A 77 -2.37 38.83 -6.72
CA LEU A 77 -2.61 40.20 -7.19
C LEU A 77 -3.82 40.36 -8.14
N GLN A 78 -4.62 39.32 -8.33
CA GLN A 78 -5.81 39.37 -9.20
C GLN A 78 -7.11 39.02 -8.48
N THR A 79 -7.29 39.43 -7.23
CA THR A 79 -8.63 39.55 -6.62
C THR A 79 -8.66 40.62 -5.51
N LYS A 80 -8.69 41.91 -5.89
CA LYS A 80 -9.36 43.00 -5.14
C LYS A 80 -9.12 44.38 -5.78
N THR A 81 -10.07 44.81 -6.58
CA THR A 81 -10.47 46.20 -6.84
C THR A 81 -11.99 46.16 -6.61
N VAL A 82 -12.64 46.92 -5.75
CA VAL A 82 -12.67 48.36 -5.42
C VAL A 82 -13.23 48.45 -3.98
N VAL A 83 -12.75 49.29 -3.06
CA VAL A 83 -13.27 50.63 -2.70
C VAL A 83 -12.28 51.26 -1.70
N GLU A 84 -12.04 52.55 -1.88
CA GLU A 84 -11.10 53.43 -1.16
C GLU A 84 -11.54 53.80 0.27
N ASP A 85 -10.55 53.95 1.17
CA ASP A 85 -10.12 55.24 1.76
C ASP A 85 -9.83 55.19 3.29
N LYS A 86 -8.79 55.93 3.66
CA LYS A 86 -8.36 56.44 4.99
C LYS A 86 -7.40 55.59 5.85
N THR A 87 -6.12 55.85 5.61
CA THR A 87 -5.07 56.20 6.59
C THR A 87 -5.23 55.71 8.03
N GLU A 88 -4.42 54.73 8.44
CA GLU A 88 -3.73 54.76 9.74
C GLU A 88 -2.57 53.75 9.79
N THR A 89 -1.48 54.18 10.42
CA THR A 89 -0.19 53.51 10.51
C THR A 89 -0.30 52.19 11.30
N GLN A 90 -0.10 51.02 10.66
CA GLN A 90 -0.01 49.74 11.38
C GLN A 90 1.19 48.89 10.95
N ARG A 91 1.90 48.44 11.98
CA ARG A 91 3.09 47.58 11.96
C ARG A 91 2.88 46.35 11.08
N HIS A 92 3.88 46.01 10.28
CA HIS A 92 3.94 44.76 9.51
C HIS A 92 3.80 43.53 10.44
N THR A 93 2.59 42.99 10.58
CA THR A 93 2.38 41.63 11.07
C THR A 93 2.46 40.67 9.88
N LYS A 94 3.42 39.74 9.93
CA LYS A 94 3.52 38.62 8.98
C LYS A 94 2.17 37.91 8.84
N PRO A 95 1.79 37.42 7.64
CA PRO A 95 0.52 36.74 7.45
C PRO A 95 0.46 35.52 8.37
N LYS A 96 -0.56 35.46 9.24
CA LYS A 96 -0.82 34.30 10.10
C LYS A 96 -1.09 33.10 9.21
N THR A 97 -0.22 32.09 9.27
CA THR A 97 -0.50 30.74 8.75
C THR A 97 -1.87 30.31 9.24
N ARG A 98 -2.81 30.04 8.32
CA ARG A 98 -4.15 29.55 8.65
C ARG A 98 -4.00 28.26 9.46
N SER A 99 -4.30 28.33 10.75
CA SER A 99 -4.23 27.18 11.66
C SER A 99 -5.14 26.06 11.15
N TRP A 100 -4.67 24.81 11.21
CA TRP A 100 -5.50 23.65 10.88
C TRP A 100 -6.72 23.63 11.80
N SER A 101 -7.93 23.55 11.24
CA SER A 101 -9.19 23.55 11.99
C SER A 101 -9.26 22.43 13.04
N GLY A 102 -8.64 21.28 12.75
CA GLY A 102 -8.57 20.12 13.64
C GLY A 102 -7.58 20.23 14.80
N MET A 103 -6.87 21.36 14.95
CA MET A 103 -5.75 21.45 15.88
C MET A 103 -6.15 21.22 17.36
N GLU A 104 -7.28 21.77 17.79
CA GLU A 104 -7.75 21.63 19.18
C GLU A 104 -8.11 20.18 19.51
N VAL A 105 -8.96 19.56 18.69
CA VAL A 105 -9.34 18.16 18.85
C VAL A 105 -8.17 17.19 18.67
N ALA A 106 -7.20 17.52 17.81
CA ALA A 106 -5.98 16.74 17.66
C ALA A 106 -5.14 16.75 18.93
N MET A 107 -5.07 17.88 19.63
CA MET A 107 -4.36 17.96 20.92
C MET A 107 -5.10 17.25 22.04
N SER A 108 -6.44 17.34 22.06
CA SER A 108 -7.28 16.53 22.94
C SER A 108 -6.97 15.03 22.76
N PHE A 109 -6.94 14.57 21.51
CA PHE A 109 -6.64 13.19 21.15
C PHE A 109 -5.26 12.74 21.63
N VAL A 110 -4.20 13.53 21.34
CA VAL A 110 -2.83 13.23 21.78
C VAL A 110 -2.74 13.09 23.30
N ASN A 111 -3.42 13.96 24.05
CA ASN A 111 -3.37 13.95 25.51
C ASN A 111 -4.09 12.73 26.11
N LYS A 112 -5.13 12.21 25.45
CA LYS A 112 -5.90 11.05 25.92
C LYS A 112 -5.25 9.70 25.54
N HIS A 113 -4.58 9.64 24.40
CA HIS A 113 -4.09 8.39 23.80
C HIS A 113 -2.56 8.32 23.77
N ASN A 114 -1.95 8.35 24.97
CA ASN A 114 -0.50 8.25 25.18
C ASN A 114 -0.09 7.05 26.06
N ASP A 115 -1.00 6.11 26.28
CA ASP A 115 -0.83 4.96 27.17
C ASP A 115 -1.17 3.66 26.42
N ILE A 116 -0.13 2.88 26.12
CA ILE A 116 -0.24 1.63 25.37
C ILE A 116 -1.13 0.58 26.07
N GLN A 117 -1.20 0.60 27.41
CA GLN A 117 -1.99 -0.38 28.16
C GLN A 117 -3.48 -0.12 27.97
N LYS A 118 -3.90 1.15 27.96
CA LYS A 118 -5.28 1.52 27.64
C LYS A 118 -5.66 1.13 26.22
N LEU A 119 -4.76 1.35 25.25
CA LEU A 119 -5.01 0.92 23.87
C LEU A 119 -5.18 -0.60 23.77
N ARG A 120 -4.44 -1.36 24.59
CA ARG A 120 -4.55 -2.82 24.66
C ARG A 120 -5.88 -3.25 25.27
N GLU A 121 -6.34 -2.58 26.32
CA GLU A 121 -7.65 -2.84 26.93
C GLU A 121 -8.80 -2.56 25.95
N GLU A 122 -8.73 -1.45 25.22
CA GLU A 122 -9.68 -1.14 24.14
C GLU A 122 -9.70 -2.25 23.08
N TYR A 123 -8.52 -2.69 22.62
CA TYR A 123 -8.41 -3.77 21.64
C TYR A 123 -8.99 -5.09 22.17
N ASN A 124 -8.66 -5.48 23.40
CA ASN A 124 -9.16 -6.70 24.01
C ASN A 124 -10.69 -6.68 24.12
N PHE A 125 -11.27 -5.53 24.48
CA PHE A 125 -12.72 -5.35 24.48
C PHE A 125 -13.28 -5.54 23.06
N LEU A 126 -12.73 -4.87 22.05
CA LEU A 126 -13.19 -5.01 20.66
C LEU A 126 -13.06 -6.44 20.13
N ASP A 127 -11.98 -7.13 20.46
CA ASP A 127 -11.74 -8.51 20.03
C ASP A 127 -12.77 -9.47 20.65
N SER A 128 -13.13 -9.23 21.92
CA SER A 128 -14.15 -10.00 22.66
C SER A 128 -15.56 -9.88 22.08
N LEU A 129 -15.85 -8.82 21.30
CA LEU A 129 -17.17 -8.62 20.71
C LEU A 129 -17.48 -9.70 19.66
N ALA A 130 -18.58 -10.41 19.89
CA ALA A 130 -19.20 -11.29 18.91
C ALA A 130 -20.26 -10.52 18.11
N CYS A 131 -20.33 -10.79 16.82
CA CYS A 131 -21.34 -10.22 15.93
C CYS A 131 -22.14 -11.36 15.32
N ASN A 132 -23.38 -11.51 15.77
CA ASN A 132 -24.26 -12.61 15.38
C ASN A 132 -25.03 -12.25 14.11
N LYS A 133 -24.36 -12.40 12.96
CA LYS A 133 -24.94 -12.16 11.63
C LYS A 133 -24.81 -13.42 10.77
N THR A 134 -25.68 -13.57 9.78
CA THR A 134 -25.69 -14.76 8.92
C THR A 134 -24.49 -14.77 7.99
N THR A 135 -23.96 -15.95 7.71
CA THR A 135 -22.76 -16.17 6.86
C THR A 135 -22.95 -17.34 5.89
N HIS A 136 -24.20 -17.63 5.50
CA HIS A 136 -24.55 -18.81 4.71
C HIS A 136 -23.87 -18.82 3.35
N ALA A 137 -23.74 -17.66 2.69
CA ALA A 137 -23.08 -17.57 1.40
C ALA A 137 -21.59 -17.91 1.48
N PHE A 138 -20.92 -17.52 2.57
CA PHE A 138 -19.53 -17.89 2.81
C PHE A 138 -19.40 -19.42 2.96
N ASP A 139 -20.27 -20.03 3.78
CA ASP A 139 -20.24 -21.47 4.04
C ASP A 139 -20.60 -22.32 2.80
N ALA A 140 -21.43 -21.79 1.90
CA ALA A 140 -21.77 -22.42 0.62
C ALA A 140 -20.65 -22.30 -0.44
N ASN A 141 -19.76 -21.32 -0.34
CA ASN A 141 -18.75 -21.01 -1.36
C ASN A 141 -17.31 -21.17 -0.85
N LYS A 142 -17.04 -22.24 -0.08
CA LYS A 142 -15.74 -22.47 0.59
C LYS A 142 -14.52 -22.40 -0.35
N THR A 143 -14.66 -22.88 -1.59
CA THR A 143 -13.56 -22.89 -2.58
C THR A 143 -13.16 -21.49 -3.04
N ARG A 144 -14.04 -20.50 -2.89
CA ARG A 144 -13.80 -19.07 -3.22
C ARG A 144 -13.27 -18.27 -2.02
N ASN A 145 -13.03 -18.93 -0.89
CA ASN A 145 -12.51 -18.33 0.33
C ASN A 145 -11.10 -18.84 0.58
N ARG A 146 -10.13 -17.94 0.71
CA ARG A 146 -8.76 -18.32 1.10
C ARG A 146 -8.79 -18.92 2.50
N GLU A 147 -8.05 -19.99 2.72
CA GLU A 147 -7.90 -20.60 4.03
C GLU A 147 -7.47 -19.57 5.08
N GLY A 148 -8.15 -19.54 6.24
CA GLY A 148 -7.93 -18.54 7.29
C GLY A 148 -8.72 -17.24 7.13
N SER A 149 -9.40 -17.01 6.00
CA SER A 149 -10.26 -15.84 5.85
C SER A 149 -11.43 -15.88 6.84
N PRO A 150 -11.78 -14.75 7.48
CA PRO A 150 -12.93 -14.71 8.34
C PRO A 150 -14.22 -14.88 7.54
N LYS A 151 -15.24 -15.49 8.16
CA LYS A 151 -16.58 -15.56 7.56
C LYS A 151 -17.11 -14.16 7.31
N ILE A 152 -17.77 -13.93 6.19
CA ILE A 152 -18.31 -12.61 5.82
C ILE A 152 -19.83 -12.63 5.92
N TYR A 153 -20.43 -11.47 6.22
CA TYR A 153 -21.87 -11.39 6.46
C TYR A 153 -22.67 -11.37 5.15
N ASP A 154 -23.82 -12.05 5.16
CA ASP A 154 -24.69 -12.12 3.98
C ASP A 154 -25.34 -10.77 3.63
N GLU A 155 -25.63 -9.95 4.65
CA GLU A 155 -26.38 -8.68 4.51
C GLU A 155 -25.65 -7.62 3.66
N ASN A 156 -24.32 -7.58 3.71
CA ASN A 156 -23.51 -6.56 3.06
C ASN A 156 -22.41 -7.13 2.16
N ARG A 157 -22.44 -8.44 1.86
CA ARG A 157 -21.53 -9.02 0.87
C ARG A 157 -21.77 -8.41 -0.51
N VAL A 158 -20.70 -8.30 -1.29
CA VAL A 158 -20.83 -7.97 -2.71
C VAL A 158 -21.41 -9.18 -3.45
N LYS A 159 -22.36 -8.93 -4.35
CA LYS A 159 -23.03 -9.94 -5.18
C LYS A 159 -22.61 -9.74 -6.63
N LEU A 160 -21.96 -10.72 -7.24
CA LEU A 160 -21.59 -10.62 -8.66
C LEU A 160 -22.81 -10.85 -9.55
N ASN A 161 -22.95 -10.08 -10.62
CA ASN A 161 -24.03 -10.22 -11.61
C ASN A 161 -23.47 -10.56 -13.00
N ARG A 162 -22.80 -11.71 -13.13
CA ARG A 162 -22.19 -12.09 -14.42
C ARG A 162 -23.20 -12.68 -15.39
N PRO A 163 -23.32 -12.13 -16.62
CA PRO A 163 -24.14 -12.72 -17.67
C PRO A 163 -23.68 -14.16 -17.96
N GLY A 164 -24.60 -15.13 -17.86
CA GLY A 164 -24.35 -16.54 -18.14
C GLY A 164 -23.77 -17.36 -16.98
N HIS A 165 -23.62 -16.76 -15.80
CA HIS A 165 -23.20 -17.43 -14.55
C HIS A 165 -24.17 -17.07 -13.40
N ASP A 166 -25.47 -17.22 -13.66
CA ASP A 166 -26.54 -16.83 -12.73
C ASP A 166 -26.53 -17.65 -11.41
N ASP A 167 -25.86 -18.81 -11.44
CA ASP A 167 -25.67 -19.72 -10.31
C ASP A 167 -24.54 -19.30 -9.35
N VAL A 168 -23.61 -18.44 -9.78
CA VAL A 168 -22.43 -18.03 -9.00
C VAL A 168 -22.34 -16.51 -8.84
N ASN A 169 -22.99 -16.00 -7.79
CA ASN A 169 -22.97 -14.57 -7.43
C ASN A 169 -22.07 -14.22 -6.23
N TYR A 170 -21.13 -15.10 -5.87
CA TYR A 170 -20.32 -14.95 -4.66
C TYR A 170 -18.89 -14.48 -4.96
N ILE A 171 -18.46 -13.47 -4.21
CA ILE A 171 -17.06 -13.08 -4.04
C ILE A 171 -16.82 -12.77 -2.56
N ASN A 172 -15.62 -13.05 -2.04
CA ASN A 172 -15.27 -12.70 -0.67
C ASN A 172 -14.96 -11.20 -0.54
N ALA A 173 -16.01 -10.38 -0.54
CA ALA A 173 -15.95 -8.93 -0.37
C ALA A 173 -17.20 -8.41 0.34
N SER A 174 -17.06 -7.31 1.09
CA SER A 174 -18.19 -6.65 1.78
C SER A 174 -18.17 -5.15 1.52
N PHE A 175 -19.36 -4.56 1.41
CA PHE A 175 -19.55 -3.13 1.49
C PHE A 175 -19.35 -2.64 2.93
N ILE A 176 -18.57 -1.57 3.10
CA ILE A 176 -18.35 -0.89 4.37
C ILE A 176 -18.93 0.51 4.26
N ASN A 177 -19.95 0.79 5.04
CA ASN A 177 -20.51 2.11 5.21
C ASN A 177 -19.79 2.84 6.35
N LEU A 178 -19.27 4.02 6.06
CA LEU A 178 -18.66 4.91 7.05
C LEU A 178 -19.59 6.12 7.19
N LYS A 179 -20.00 6.43 8.43
CA LYS A 179 -20.91 7.55 8.70
C LYS A 179 -20.33 8.85 8.12
N SER A 180 -21.18 9.70 7.54
CA SER A 180 -20.75 10.99 6.96
C SER A 180 -19.71 10.88 5.84
N PHE A 181 -19.58 9.70 5.22
CA PHE A 181 -18.67 9.43 4.11
C PHE A 181 -19.47 8.86 2.94
N ASN A 182 -19.71 9.67 1.91
CA ASN A 182 -20.65 9.35 0.83
C ASN A 182 -20.04 8.44 -0.27
N HIS A 183 -18.92 7.77 0.01
CA HIS A 183 -18.23 6.92 -0.95
C HIS A 183 -18.61 5.46 -0.73
N LYS A 184 -18.82 4.74 -1.83
CA LYS A 184 -18.89 3.28 -1.80
C LYS A 184 -17.49 2.76 -1.43
N VAL A 185 -17.38 2.04 -0.31
CA VAL A 185 -16.14 1.38 0.11
C VAL A 185 -16.39 -0.12 0.14
N ILE A 186 -15.55 -0.87 -0.56
CA ILE A 186 -15.53 -2.33 -0.56
C ILE A 186 -14.24 -2.79 0.12
N VAL A 187 -14.34 -3.79 1.00
CA VAL A 187 -13.19 -4.55 1.49
C VAL A 187 -13.24 -5.93 0.88
N ALA A 188 -12.17 -6.33 0.20
CA ALA A 188 -12.09 -7.59 -0.53
C ALA A 188 -10.87 -8.41 -0.14
N GLN A 189 -11.06 -9.73 -0.18
CA GLN A 189 -9.97 -10.71 -0.14
C GLN A 189 -9.13 -10.59 -1.42
N LEU A 190 -7.82 -10.83 -1.32
CA LEU A 190 -6.99 -11.07 -2.51
C LEU A 190 -7.48 -12.35 -3.20
N PRO A 191 -7.81 -12.30 -4.51
CA PRO A 191 -8.24 -13.49 -5.23
C PRO A 191 -7.16 -14.58 -5.19
N GLN A 192 -7.61 -15.83 -5.24
CA GLN A 192 -6.74 -17.01 -5.28
C GLN A 192 -6.30 -17.23 -6.73
N PHE A 193 -5.02 -17.00 -7.00
CA PHE A 193 -4.48 -17.00 -8.36
C PHE A 193 -4.35 -18.40 -8.97
N GLU A 194 -4.49 -19.45 -8.15
CA GLU A 194 -4.48 -20.84 -8.60
C GLU A 194 -5.67 -21.17 -9.52
N ASN A 195 -6.73 -20.35 -9.49
CA ASN A 195 -7.87 -20.45 -10.39
C ASN A 195 -8.17 -19.09 -11.01
N GLU A 196 -7.95 -18.99 -12.32
CA GLU A 196 -8.13 -17.76 -13.10
C GLU A 196 -9.54 -17.16 -12.96
N SER A 197 -10.58 -18.00 -12.84
CA SER A 197 -11.95 -17.51 -12.67
C SER A 197 -12.09 -16.63 -11.42
N PHE A 198 -11.33 -16.88 -10.34
CA PHE A 198 -11.37 -16.04 -9.14
C PHE A 198 -10.72 -14.67 -9.35
N VAL A 199 -9.78 -14.56 -10.29
CA VAL A 199 -9.19 -13.28 -10.69
C VAL A 199 -10.16 -12.54 -11.63
N GLU A 200 -10.86 -13.27 -12.50
CA GLU A 200 -11.95 -12.74 -13.31
C GLU A 200 -13.09 -12.19 -12.45
N ASP A 201 -13.52 -12.92 -11.41
CA ASP A 201 -14.50 -12.48 -10.40
C ASP A 201 -14.13 -11.11 -9.81
N PHE A 202 -12.86 -10.94 -9.45
CA PHE A 202 -12.34 -9.72 -8.86
C PHE A 202 -12.45 -8.55 -9.85
N TRP A 203 -11.98 -8.73 -11.08
CA TRP A 203 -12.06 -7.66 -12.08
C TRP A 203 -13.49 -7.36 -12.52
N HIS A 204 -14.36 -8.37 -12.59
CA HIS A 204 -15.79 -8.18 -12.80
C HIS A 204 -16.40 -7.33 -11.69
N MET A 205 -16.05 -7.57 -10.42
CA MET A 205 -16.48 -6.73 -9.30
C MET A 205 -16.03 -5.28 -9.48
N ILE A 206 -14.76 -5.05 -9.84
CA ILE A 206 -14.22 -3.69 -10.07
C ILE A 206 -15.02 -2.96 -11.15
N TYR A 207 -15.32 -3.64 -12.26
CA TYR A 207 -16.14 -3.10 -13.34
C TYR A 207 -17.59 -2.85 -12.90
N GLN A 208 -18.27 -3.88 -12.39
CA GLN A 208 -19.67 -3.86 -11.96
C GLN A 208 -19.93 -2.73 -10.96
N GLU A 209 -19.07 -2.58 -9.97
CA GLU A 209 -19.26 -1.61 -8.90
C GLU A 209 -18.71 -0.22 -9.24
N GLN A 210 -18.14 -0.07 -10.45
CA GLN A 210 -17.52 1.15 -10.97
C GLN A 210 -16.44 1.67 -10.01
N ILE A 211 -15.55 0.78 -9.59
CA ILE A 211 -14.44 1.10 -8.69
C ILE A 211 -13.34 1.80 -9.48
N THR A 212 -13.06 3.05 -9.13
CA THR A 212 -12.03 3.88 -9.79
C THR A 212 -10.76 4.01 -8.95
N LEU A 213 -10.77 3.51 -7.71
CA LEU A 213 -9.63 3.54 -6.80
C LEU A 213 -9.49 2.22 -6.04
N VAL A 214 -8.32 1.59 -6.15
CA VAL A 214 -7.96 0.37 -5.42
C VAL A 214 -6.78 0.66 -4.50
N TYR A 215 -6.94 0.34 -3.22
CA TYR A 215 -5.84 0.29 -2.25
C TYR A 215 -5.44 -1.15 -2.01
N LEU A 216 -4.28 -1.55 -2.54
CA LEU A 216 -3.75 -2.89 -2.45
C LEU A 216 -2.76 -2.98 -1.28
N MET A 217 -3.22 -3.50 -0.14
CA MET A 217 -2.45 -3.68 1.10
C MET A 217 -1.92 -5.12 1.19
N VAL A 218 -1.18 -5.54 0.17
CA VAL A 218 -0.75 -6.93 -0.06
C VAL A 218 0.75 -6.98 -0.27
N PRO A 219 1.49 -7.82 0.48
CA PRO A 219 2.94 -7.98 0.29
C PRO A 219 3.30 -8.47 -1.11
N ASP A 220 4.44 -8.04 -1.66
CA ASP A 220 4.90 -8.44 -3.00
C ASP A 220 4.95 -9.98 -3.15
N LYS A 221 5.37 -10.71 -2.11
CA LYS A 221 5.42 -12.18 -2.10
C LYS A 221 4.06 -12.85 -2.35
N ALA A 222 2.97 -12.22 -1.90
CA ALA A 222 1.62 -12.74 -2.06
C ALA A 222 1.05 -12.44 -3.46
N LEU A 223 1.59 -11.45 -4.17
CA LEU A 223 1.22 -11.17 -5.57
C LEU A 223 1.94 -12.07 -6.58
N LYS A 224 3.10 -12.63 -6.20
CA LYS A 224 3.99 -13.42 -7.07
C LYS A 224 3.93 -14.93 -6.82
N SER A 225 2.94 -15.40 -6.06
CA SER A 225 2.90 -16.79 -5.57
C SER A 225 2.36 -17.81 -6.59
N ALA A 226 1.95 -17.38 -7.79
CA ALA A 226 1.30 -18.25 -8.78
C ALA A 226 1.61 -17.82 -10.22
N ALA A 227 1.26 -18.69 -11.18
CA ALA A 227 1.41 -18.42 -12.61
C ALA A 227 0.46 -17.32 -13.10
N THR A 228 -0.76 -17.27 -12.56
CA THR A 228 -1.72 -16.18 -12.82
C THR A 228 -1.36 -14.98 -11.95
N THR A 229 -1.37 -13.79 -12.55
CA THR A 229 -1.13 -12.51 -11.86
C THR A 229 -2.42 -11.70 -11.78
N LEU A 230 -2.56 -10.86 -10.75
CA LEU A 230 -3.70 -9.94 -10.65
C LEU A 230 -3.75 -8.99 -11.87
N PHE A 231 -2.60 -8.41 -12.24
CA PHE A 231 -2.39 -7.58 -13.43
C PHE A 231 -0.90 -7.59 -13.81
N LYS A 232 -0.55 -7.06 -15.00
CA LYS A 232 0.84 -6.86 -15.41
C LYS A 232 1.39 -5.53 -14.88
N GLU A 233 2.54 -5.57 -14.19
CA GLU A 233 3.12 -4.37 -13.55
C GLU A 233 3.77 -3.41 -14.56
N GLU A 234 4.16 -3.90 -15.73
CA GLU A 234 4.82 -3.09 -16.77
C GLU A 234 3.87 -2.13 -17.47
N TYR A 235 4.33 -0.91 -17.73
CA TYR A 235 3.57 0.06 -18.51
C TYR A 235 3.26 -0.46 -19.93
N GLY A 236 2.00 -0.37 -20.34
CA GLY A 236 1.50 -0.83 -21.63
C GLY A 236 1.29 -2.34 -21.72
N ALA A 237 1.69 -3.11 -20.71
CA ALA A 237 1.43 -4.53 -20.66
C ALA A 237 -0.02 -4.82 -20.31
N TYR A 238 -0.56 -5.86 -20.93
CA TYR A 238 -1.94 -6.29 -20.74
C TYR A 238 -2.02 -7.80 -20.56
N GLN A 239 -3.15 -8.25 -20.03
CA GLN A 239 -3.52 -9.66 -19.97
C GLN A 239 -5.03 -9.81 -20.15
N TYR A 240 -5.44 -10.95 -20.67
CA TYR A 240 -6.81 -11.41 -20.56
C TYR A 240 -6.92 -12.31 -19.33
N VAL A 241 -7.99 -12.13 -18.57
CA VAL A 241 -8.34 -12.96 -17.41
C VAL A 241 -9.79 -13.39 -17.61
N GLY A 242 -10.00 -14.60 -18.10
CA GLY A 242 -11.32 -15.01 -18.60
C GLY A 242 -11.83 -14.01 -19.65
N LYS A 243 -13.01 -13.44 -19.43
CA LYS A 243 -13.64 -12.43 -20.32
C LYS A 243 -13.23 -10.99 -20.02
N MET A 244 -12.21 -10.77 -19.18
CA MET A 244 -11.79 -9.44 -18.78
C MET A 244 -10.46 -9.06 -19.45
N PHE A 245 -10.44 -7.94 -20.16
CA PHE A 245 -9.22 -7.30 -20.63
C PHE A 245 -8.67 -6.35 -19.57
N ILE A 246 -7.45 -6.62 -19.11
CA ILE A 246 -6.77 -5.87 -18.05
C ILE A 246 -5.49 -5.27 -18.61
N ASN A 247 -5.42 -3.95 -18.69
CA ASN A 247 -4.29 -3.24 -19.29
C ASN A 247 -3.71 -2.19 -18.35
N ASN A 248 -2.40 -2.21 -18.17
CA ASN A 248 -1.70 -1.24 -17.36
C ASN A 248 -1.35 0.00 -18.19
N ARG A 249 -2.08 1.08 -17.96
CA ARG A 249 -1.96 2.36 -18.67
C ARG A 249 -0.98 3.32 -18.03
N ARG A 250 -0.50 3.08 -16.82
CA ARG A 250 0.49 3.90 -16.11
C ARG A 250 1.11 3.06 -15.00
N ALA A 251 2.44 3.08 -14.90
CA ALA A 251 3.17 2.46 -13.79
C ALA A 251 4.22 3.42 -13.23
N ASP A 252 4.08 3.79 -11.96
CA ASP A 252 5.10 4.48 -11.17
C ASP A 252 5.46 3.60 -9.96
N VAL A 253 6.49 2.77 -10.16
CA VAL A 253 6.95 1.78 -9.19
C VAL A 253 8.09 2.28 -8.30
N THR A 254 8.49 3.54 -8.47
CA THR A 254 9.59 4.15 -7.70
C THR A 254 9.14 4.66 -6.33
N GLY A 255 7.83 4.90 -6.18
CA GLY A 255 7.20 5.38 -4.97
C GLY A 255 6.83 4.28 -3.96
N ASP A 256 6.51 4.73 -2.74
CA ASP A 256 5.78 3.94 -1.74
C ASP A 256 4.56 4.77 -1.29
N PRO A 257 3.32 4.39 -1.68
CA PRO A 257 2.97 3.18 -2.46
C PRO A 257 3.46 3.24 -3.92
N LYS A 258 3.53 2.07 -4.57
CA LYS A 258 3.62 1.97 -6.03
C LYS A 258 2.27 2.37 -6.62
N GLU A 259 2.28 3.16 -7.69
CA GLU A 259 1.06 3.70 -8.29
C GLU A 259 0.86 3.12 -9.70
N TYR A 260 -0.34 2.63 -9.98
CA TYR A 260 -0.71 2.13 -11.30
C TYR A 260 -2.04 2.73 -11.78
N THR A 261 -2.28 2.67 -13.08
CA THR A 261 -3.60 2.93 -13.67
C THR A 261 -3.98 1.74 -14.53
N ILE A 262 -5.00 1.00 -14.09
CA ILE A 262 -5.44 -0.24 -14.72
C ILE A 262 -6.75 0.03 -15.44
N GLU A 263 -6.75 -0.20 -16.75
CA GLU A 263 -7.95 -0.25 -17.57
C GLU A 263 -8.57 -1.64 -17.45
N VAL A 264 -9.85 -1.68 -17.10
CA VAL A 264 -10.64 -2.89 -16.92
C VAL A 264 -11.80 -2.85 -17.91
N LEU A 265 -11.80 -3.78 -18.86
CA LEU A 265 -12.82 -3.84 -19.92
C LEU A 265 -13.35 -5.28 -20.06
N PRO A 266 -14.63 -5.54 -19.78
CA PRO A 266 -15.24 -6.83 -20.08
C PRO A 266 -15.43 -7.02 -21.58
N GLU A 267 -15.37 -8.27 -22.04
CA GLU A 267 -15.65 -8.67 -23.41
C GLU A 267 -17.03 -8.18 -23.86
N GLY A 268 -17.12 -7.73 -25.11
CA GLY A 268 -18.37 -7.25 -25.71
C GLY A 268 -18.83 -5.86 -25.23
N ASN A 269 -18.07 -5.19 -24.36
CA ASN A 269 -18.32 -3.81 -23.93
C ASN A 269 -17.35 -2.85 -24.63
N SER A 270 -17.77 -1.60 -24.81
CA SER A 270 -16.90 -0.51 -25.30
C SER A 270 -16.38 0.39 -24.18
N ASP A 271 -17.08 0.43 -23.06
CA ASP A 271 -16.83 1.36 -21.98
C ASP A 271 -15.96 0.67 -20.93
N SER A 272 -14.73 1.16 -20.76
CA SER A 272 -13.80 0.62 -19.76
C SER A 272 -13.86 1.41 -18.45
N VAL A 273 -13.51 0.75 -17.35
CA VAL A 273 -13.27 1.41 -16.06
C VAL A 273 -11.78 1.65 -15.90
N MET A 274 -11.41 2.92 -15.69
CA MET A 274 -10.04 3.32 -15.37
C MET A 274 -9.86 3.36 -13.85
N CYS A 275 -9.12 2.39 -13.32
CA CYS A 275 -8.88 2.23 -11.89
C CYS A 275 -7.46 2.68 -11.52
N GLN A 276 -7.33 3.68 -10.66
CA GLN A 276 -6.06 3.99 -10.00
C GLN A 276 -5.79 2.93 -8.93
N LEU A 277 -4.62 2.30 -8.97
CA LEU A 277 -4.24 1.27 -8.00
C LEU A 277 -3.01 1.72 -7.22
N ASN A 278 -3.16 1.85 -5.91
CA ASN A 278 -2.09 2.18 -4.97
C ASN A 278 -1.66 0.91 -4.23
N HIS A 279 -0.47 0.40 -4.51
CA HIS A 279 0.06 -0.83 -3.93
C HIS A 279 1.07 -0.54 -2.83
N HIS A 280 0.70 -0.86 -1.60
CA HIS A 280 1.59 -0.81 -0.46
C HIS A 280 2.10 -2.22 -0.13
N SER A 281 3.29 -2.54 -0.63
CA SER A 281 3.80 -3.91 -0.71
C SER A 281 4.61 -4.38 0.50
N THR A 282 4.77 -3.52 1.52
CA THR A 282 5.66 -3.77 2.67
C THR A 282 4.89 -4.07 3.96
N TRP A 283 3.57 -3.91 3.98
CA TRP A 283 2.76 -4.16 5.18
C TRP A 283 2.48 -5.65 5.36
N GLU A 284 3.22 -6.28 6.27
CA GLU A 284 3.13 -7.71 6.57
C GLU A 284 1.89 -8.11 7.38
N HIS A 285 1.56 -9.41 7.36
CA HIS A 285 0.38 -9.93 8.05
C HIS A 285 0.52 -9.82 9.57
N LEU A 286 -0.58 -9.52 10.27
CA LEU A 286 -0.66 -9.27 11.72
C LEU A 286 0.21 -8.12 12.27
N GLN A 287 0.95 -7.40 11.43
CA GLN A 287 1.79 -6.28 11.85
C GLN A 287 1.09 -4.93 11.60
N GLN A 288 1.62 -3.88 12.20
CA GLN A 288 1.38 -2.48 11.84
C GLN A 288 2.09 -2.13 10.52
N PRO A 289 1.76 -1.01 9.85
CA PRO A 289 2.52 -0.62 8.66
C PRO A 289 3.96 -0.27 9.09
N PRO A 290 4.99 -0.74 8.36
CA PRO A 290 6.40 -0.53 8.74
C PRO A 290 6.79 0.96 8.72
N LYS A 291 6.06 1.75 7.93
CA LYS A 291 6.16 3.21 7.89
C LYS A 291 4.76 3.79 7.84
N THR A 292 4.49 4.78 8.67
CA THR A 292 3.23 5.54 8.67
C THR A 292 3.11 6.46 7.47
N ARG A 293 4.23 6.97 6.95
CA ARG A 293 4.26 7.99 5.88
C ARG A 293 3.54 7.57 4.58
N PRO A 294 3.75 6.37 4.01
CA PRO A 294 3.00 5.91 2.83
C PRO A 294 1.49 5.86 3.08
N ILE A 295 1.08 5.37 4.26
CA ILE A 295 -0.34 5.31 4.65
C ILE A 295 -0.94 6.72 4.73
N ILE A 296 -0.25 7.64 5.40
CA ILE A 296 -0.65 9.04 5.49
C ILE A 296 -0.72 9.69 4.10
N LYS A 297 0.24 9.40 3.20
CA LYS A 297 0.22 9.89 1.82
C LYS A 297 -1.06 9.44 1.13
N MET A 298 -1.36 8.14 1.13
CA MET A 298 -2.58 7.61 0.51
C MET A 298 -3.87 8.23 1.07
N ILE A 299 -3.97 8.36 2.39
CA ILE A 299 -5.13 8.99 3.05
C ILE A 299 -5.23 10.47 2.67
N HIS A 300 -4.11 11.19 2.65
CA HIS A 300 -4.09 12.60 2.29
C HIS A 300 -4.52 12.82 0.84
N GLN A 301 -4.02 12.00 -0.09
CA GLN A 301 -4.42 12.05 -1.50
C GLN A 301 -5.93 11.83 -1.63
N PHE A 302 -6.45 10.77 -0.99
CA PHE A 302 -7.88 10.48 -0.97
C PHE A 302 -8.74 11.67 -0.52
N LEU A 303 -8.35 12.30 0.59
CA LEU A 303 -9.16 13.35 1.22
C LEU A 303 -9.02 14.74 0.58
N THR A 304 -8.03 14.96 -0.31
CA THR A 304 -7.72 16.31 -0.80
C THR A 304 -7.62 16.44 -2.31
N GLU A 305 -7.34 15.35 -3.03
CA GLU A 305 -7.24 15.39 -4.49
C GLU A 305 -8.62 15.27 -5.12
N LYS A 306 -9.03 16.29 -5.88
CA LYS A 306 -10.35 16.35 -6.53
C LYS A 306 -10.65 15.15 -7.43
N GLN A 307 -9.63 14.54 -8.02
CA GLN A 307 -9.75 13.42 -8.95
C GLN A 307 -10.23 12.13 -8.26
N VAL A 308 -9.91 11.96 -6.97
CA VAL A 308 -10.27 10.77 -6.18
C VAL A 308 -11.29 11.06 -5.09
N GLN A 309 -11.62 12.35 -4.87
CA GLN A 309 -12.55 12.78 -3.82
C GLN A 309 -13.94 12.14 -3.94
N ASN A 310 -14.37 11.67 -5.12
CA ASN A 310 -15.65 10.97 -5.31
C ASN A 310 -15.49 9.53 -5.83
N ALA A 311 -14.30 8.94 -5.71
CA ALA A 311 -14.04 7.60 -6.20
C ALA A 311 -14.84 6.54 -5.39
N ASN A 312 -15.36 5.53 -6.08
CA ASN A 312 -15.72 4.29 -5.42
C ASN A 312 -14.43 3.51 -5.14
N VAL A 313 -14.29 2.99 -3.92
CA VAL A 313 -13.04 2.47 -3.41
C VAL A 313 -13.13 0.98 -3.15
N CYS A 314 -12.10 0.23 -3.53
CA CYS A 314 -11.90 -1.13 -3.06
C CYS A 314 -10.56 -1.24 -2.31
N VAL A 315 -10.59 -1.66 -1.05
CA VAL A 315 -9.41 -1.93 -0.24
C VAL A 315 -9.18 -3.43 -0.16
N VAL A 316 -8.02 -3.89 -0.62
CA VAL A 316 -7.70 -5.31 -0.75
C VAL A 316 -6.59 -5.66 0.23
N SER A 317 -6.79 -6.72 1.01
CA SER A 317 -5.73 -7.39 1.77
C SER A 317 -5.80 -8.89 1.52
N VAL A 318 -4.78 -9.65 1.95
CA VAL A 318 -4.71 -11.11 1.68
C VAL A 318 -5.99 -11.85 2.10
N PHE A 319 -6.56 -11.52 3.26
CA PHE A 319 -7.77 -12.15 3.82
C PHE A 319 -9.01 -11.23 3.77
N GLY A 320 -8.89 -10.02 3.21
CA GLY A 320 -9.98 -9.04 3.18
C GLY A 320 -10.42 -8.59 4.57
N CYS A 321 -9.47 -8.45 5.49
CA CYS A 321 -9.64 -7.96 6.85
C CYS A 321 -8.29 -7.39 7.36
N GLY A 322 -8.17 -7.13 8.67
CA GLY A 322 -6.92 -6.65 9.27
C GLY A 322 -6.42 -5.36 8.63
N ARG A 323 -5.28 -5.41 7.94
CA ARG A 323 -4.63 -4.28 7.25
C ARG A 323 -5.61 -3.39 6.45
N ALA A 324 -6.52 -4.00 5.68
CA ALA A 324 -7.50 -3.25 4.87
C ALA A 324 -8.43 -2.41 5.76
N CYS A 325 -8.94 -3.00 6.83
CA CYS A 325 -9.83 -2.33 7.77
C CYS A 325 -9.07 -1.38 8.70
N SER A 326 -7.81 -1.67 9.07
CA SER A 326 -6.92 -0.73 9.76
C SER A 326 -6.66 0.53 8.94
N PHE A 327 -6.42 0.38 7.63
CA PHE A 327 -6.30 1.51 6.71
C PHE A 327 -7.58 2.36 6.70
N ILE A 328 -8.75 1.72 6.57
CA ILE A 328 -10.04 2.42 6.59
C ILE A 328 -10.28 3.13 7.93
N GLY A 329 -9.94 2.50 9.05
CA GLY A 329 -10.04 3.09 10.38
C GLY A 329 -9.20 4.36 10.52
N ALA A 330 -7.93 4.30 10.07
CA ALA A 330 -7.03 5.46 10.07
C ALA A 330 -7.53 6.57 9.14
N LEU A 331 -8.01 6.21 7.94
CA LEU A 331 -8.59 7.14 6.97
C LEU A 331 -9.78 7.88 7.57
N TYR A 332 -10.70 7.16 8.20
CA TYR A 332 -11.90 7.76 8.79
C TYR A 332 -11.57 8.61 10.03
N ALA A 333 -10.60 8.21 10.84
CA ALA A 333 -10.12 9.01 11.97
C ALA A 333 -9.48 10.33 11.53
N ILE A 334 -8.61 10.28 10.51
CA ILE A 334 -7.98 11.49 9.95
C ILE A 334 -9.03 12.40 9.28
N ASN A 335 -10.03 11.82 8.62
CA ASN A 335 -11.16 12.58 8.09
C ASN A 335 -11.91 13.33 9.20
N GLN A 336 -12.21 12.67 10.33
CA GLN A 336 -12.84 13.33 11.48
C GLN A 336 -11.99 14.47 12.04
N LEU A 337 -10.68 14.25 12.24
CA LEU A 337 -9.77 15.31 12.68
C LEU A 337 -9.78 16.52 11.74
N ASN A 338 -9.76 16.29 10.42
CA ASN A 338 -9.80 17.38 9.44
C ASN A 338 -11.10 18.18 9.49
N ASN A 339 -12.20 17.55 9.91
CA ASN A 339 -13.50 18.18 10.12
C ASN A 339 -13.69 18.73 11.54
N GLY A 340 -12.63 18.76 12.38
CA GLY A 340 -12.71 19.28 13.75
C GLY A 340 -13.46 18.38 14.72
N ILE A 341 -13.58 17.08 14.40
CA ILE A 341 -14.20 16.06 15.25
C ILE A 341 -13.08 15.20 15.85
N GLU A 342 -13.09 15.03 17.17
CA GLU A 342 -12.16 14.13 17.83
C GLU A 342 -12.51 12.66 17.52
N PRO A 343 -11.61 11.88 16.90
CA PRO A 343 -11.95 10.52 16.48
C PRO A 343 -11.93 9.56 17.68
N ASN A 344 -12.95 8.71 17.77
CA ASN A 344 -12.95 7.56 18.68
C ASN A 344 -12.57 6.29 17.91
N ILE A 345 -11.29 5.89 17.94
CA ILE A 345 -10.80 4.75 17.16
C ILE A 345 -11.52 3.45 17.53
N SER A 346 -11.84 3.25 18.82
CA SER A 346 -12.53 2.04 19.27
C SER A 346 -13.93 1.94 18.66
N GLU A 347 -14.70 3.03 18.65
CA GLU A 347 -16.03 3.05 18.02
C GLU A 347 -15.97 2.91 16.51
N ILE A 348 -15.01 3.56 15.86
CA ILE A 348 -14.78 3.42 14.42
C ILE A 348 -14.54 1.95 14.06
N MET A 349 -13.64 1.29 14.79
CA MET A 349 -13.28 -0.10 14.53
C MET A 349 -14.39 -1.07 14.92
N ARG A 350 -15.19 -0.76 15.94
CA ARG A 350 -16.43 -1.50 16.27
C ARG A 350 -17.43 -1.44 15.11
N ASP A 351 -17.68 -0.25 14.57
CA ASP A 351 -18.63 -0.03 13.47
C ASP A 351 -18.15 -0.73 12.18
N ILE A 352 -16.83 -0.79 11.92
CA ILE A 352 -16.25 -1.59 10.84
C ILE A 352 -16.41 -3.08 11.12
N LYS A 353 -16.12 -3.55 12.35
CA LYS A 353 -16.24 -4.95 12.77
C LYS A 353 -17.65 -5.50 12.60
N GLN A 354 -18.66 -4.68 12.87
CA GLN A 354 -20.07 -5.02 12.64
C GLN A 354 -20.39 -5.27 11.17
N GLN A 355 -19.59 -4.79 10.23
CA GLN A 355 -19.78 -4.96 8.79
C GLN A 355 -18.79 -5.96 8.18
N ARG A 356 -17.62 -6.14 8.81
CA ARG A 356 -16.57 -7.05 8.35
C ARG A 356 -15.87 -7.67 9.57
N PRO A 357 -16.01 -8.99 9.81
CA PRO A 357 -15.33 -9.65 10.92
C PRO A 357 -13.83 -9.51 10.86
N SER A 358 -13.19 -9.60 12.03
CA SER A 358 -11.74 -9.46 12.18
C SER A 358 -11.19 -8.16 11.57
N ALA A 359 -11.92 -7.04 11.76
CA ALA A 359 -11.53 -5.72 11.28
C ALA A 359 -10.08 -5.37 11.65
N THR A 360 -9.62 -5.74 12.83
CA THR A 360 -8.20 -5.91 13.16
C THR A 360 -7.97 -7.35 13.57
N GLU A 361 -6.85 -7.93 13.15
CA GLU A 361 -6.47 -9.32 13.46
C GLU A 361 -5.46 -9.40 14.61
N SER A 362 -4.83 -8.28 14.98
CA SER A 362 -3.85 -8.22 16.06
C SER A 362 -3.89 -6.87 16.77
N PHE A 363 -3.37 -6.85 18.00
CA PHE A 363 -3.16 -5.60 18.73
C PHE A 363 -2.18 -4.68 18.00
N SER A 364 -1.14 -5.24 17.37
CA SER A 364 -0.16 -4.48 16.58
C SER A 364 -0.85 -3.70 15.44
N GLN A 365 -1.78 -4.32 14.71
CA GLN A 365 -2.58 -3.63 13.69
C GLN A 365 -3.45 -2.51 14.30
N TYR A 366 -4.08 -2.74 15.45
CA TYR A 366 -4.90 -1.73 16.13
C TYR A 366 -4.06 -0.54 16.62
N ALA A 367 -2.93 -0.81 17.27
CA ALA A 367 -1.95 0.19 17.67
C ALA A 367 -1.39 0.98 16.47
N GLY A 368 -1.20 0.32 15.33
CA GLY A 368 -0.79 0.94 14.08
C GLY A 368 -1.74 2.04 13.58
N ILE A 369 -3.04 1.93 13.87
CA ILE A 369 -4.03 2.98 13.54
C ILE A 369 -3.71 4.25 14.33
N TYR A 370 -3.46 4.12 15.65
CA TYR A 370 -3.04 5.23 16.50
C TYR A 370 -1.72 5.83 16.03
N ALA A 371 -0.72 5.01 15.70
CA ALA A 371 0.57 5.47 15.19
C ALA A 371 0.42 6.34 13.93
N VAL A 372 -0.43 5.93 12.99
CA VAL A 372 -0.72 6.69 11.76
C VAL A 372 -1.40 8.03 12.08
N VAL A 373 -2.39 8.04 12.96
CA VAL A 373 -3.13 9.26 13.34
C VAL A 373 -2.23 10.23 14.10
N LEU A 374 -1.41 9.74 15.03
CA LEU A 374 -0.47 10.54 15.81
C LEU A 374 0.65 11.15 14.94
N ASP A 375 1.24 10.36 14.03
CA ASP A 375 2.23 10.89 13.08
C ASP A 375 1.59 11.93 12.13
N TYR A 376 0.33 11.74 11.74
CA TYR A 376 -0.41 12.76 10.99
C TYR A 376 -0.52 14.09 11.75
N ILE A 377 -0.89 14.03 13.03
CA ILE A 377 -0.98 15.22 13.91
C ILE A 377 0.39 15.89 14.05
N SER A 378 1.44 15.12 14.36
CA SER A 378 2.82 15.61 14.47
C SER A 378 3.26 16.38 13.21
N ARG A 379 2.94 15.83 12.03
CA ARG A 379 3.22 16.48 10.72
C ARG A 379 2.43 17.77 10.52
N LYS A 380 1.15 17.80 10.90
CA LYS A 380 0.30 19.01 10.78
C LYS A 380 0.77 20.13 11.71
N ARG A 381 1.31 19.78 12.88
CA ARG A 381 1.92 20.74 13.82
C ARG A 381 3.24 21.32 13.30
N GLY A 382 3.97 20.59 12.46
CA GLY A 382 5.15 21.07 11.76
C GLY A 382 6.47 20.70 12.46
N SER A 383 7.10 21.66 13.14
CA SER A 383 8.52 21.55 13.55
C SER A 383 8.84 20.28 14.35
N LYS A 384 9.80 19.48 13.88
CA LYS A 384 10.32 18.32 14.64
C LYS A 384 11.02 18.72 15.95
N ARG A 385 11.40 19.99 16.09
CA ARG A 385 12.05 20.50 17.31
C ARG A 385 11.05 20.85 18.41
N ASP A 386 9.76 20.93 18.09
CA ASP A 386 8.68 21.14 19.05
C ASP A 386 8.72 20.00 20.09
N PRO A 387 8.83 20.31 21.40
CA PRO A 387 8.84 19.30 22.46
C PRO A 387 7.65 18.33 22.37
N ILE A 388 6.46 18.82 22.05
CA ILE A 388 5.25 17.99 21.93
C ILE A 388 5.40 17.02 20.75
N ASN A 389 5.92 17.48 19.61
CA ASN A 389 6.16 16.58 18.47
C ASN A 389 7.20 15.51 18.79
N ARG A 390 8.20 15.79 19.66
CA ARG A 390 9.16 14.77 20.10
C ARG A 390 8.48 13.69 20.94
N GLU A 391 7.59 14.08 21.84
CA GLU A 391 6.82 13.14 22.66
C GLU A 391 5.88 12.28 21.81
N ILE A 392 5.15 12.91 20.88
CA ILE A 392 4.31 12.19 19.92
C ILE A 392 5.13 11.19 19.11
N ASN A 393 6.25 11.64 18.52
CA ASN A 393 7.08 10.76 17.68
C ASN A 393 7.69 9.60 18.50
N ARG A 394 8.11 9.84 19.74
CA ARG A 394 8.59 8.79 20.64
C ARG A 394 7.52 7.73 20.88
N PHE A 395 6.28 8.15 21.13
CA PHE A 395 5.18 7.20 21.33
C PHE A 395 4.80 6.48 20.02
N VAL A 396 4.84 7.17 18.88
CA VAL A 396 4.67 6.55 17.56
C VAL A 396 5.72 5.46 17.33
N ASP A 397 6.98 5.72 17.65
CA ASP A 397 8.06 4.73 17.52
C ASP A 397 7.79 3.51 18.43
N GLU A 398 7.36 3.73 19.68
CA GLU A 398 6.94 2.65 20.59
C GLU A 398 5.80 1.80 20.01
N LEU A 399 4.79 2.42 19.41
CA LEU A 399 3.68 1.71 18.77
C LEU A 399 4.12 0.93 17.52
N ILE A 400 5.12 1.43 16.77
CA ILE A 400 5.65 0.75 15.58
C ILE A 400 6.58 -0.41 15.95
N ASP A 401 7.20 -0.37 17.12
CA ASP A 401 8.06 -1.44 17.63
C ASP A 401 7.26 -2.58 18.29
N ILE A 402 5.93 -2.46 18.42
CA ILE A 402 5.07 -3.55 18.91
C ILE A 402 5.16 -4.72 17.93
N SER A 403 5.97 -5.72 18.29
CA SER A 403 5.91 -7.01 17.62
C SER A 403 4.50 -7.58 17.77
N PRO A 404 3.92 -8.21 16.73
CA PRO A 404 2.76 -9.05 16.93
C PRO A 404 3.17 -10.16 17.90
N ALA A 405 2.86 -9.99 19.18
CA ALA A 405 2.77 -11.12 20.07
C ALA A 405 1.87 -12.11 19.34
N ASN A 406 2.33 -13.36 19.17
CA ASN A 406 1.46 -14.44 18.77
C ASN A 406 0.24 -14.31 19.69
N SER A 407 -0.91 -13.84 19.16
CA SER A 407 -2.16 -13.98 19.87
C SER A 407 -2.18 -15.43 20.31
N PRO A 408 -2.46 -15.74 21.58
CA PRO A 408 -2.60 -17.13 21.98
C PRO A 408 -3.56 -17.70 20.97
N THR A 409 -3.05 -18.63 20.16
CA THR A 409 -3.81 -19.32 19.16
C THR A 409 -5.12 -19.68 19.82
N LYS A 410 -6.24 -19.39 19.15
CA LYS A 410 -7.46 -20.16 19.40
C LYS A 410 -7.04 -21.62 19.20
N GLU A 411 -6.57 -22.26 20.26
CA GLU A 411 -6.45 -23.69 20.34
C GLU A 411 -7.88 -24.15 20.06
N LYS A 412 -8.06 -24.78 18.90
CA LYS A 412 -9.23 -25.59 18.66
C LYS A 412 -9.29 -26.57 19.83
N PRO A 413 -10.42 -26.72 20.54
CA PRO A 413 -10.57 -27.91 21.36
C PRO A 413 -10.49 -29.10 20.39
N LEU A 414 -9.44 -29.90 20.55
CA LEU A 414 -9.43 -31.29 20.12
C LEU A 414 -10.54 -31.96 20.91
N ASN A 415 -11.63 -32.30 20.23
CA ASN A 415 -12.49 -33.44 20.49
C ASN A 415 -13.24 -33.80 19.20
#